data_AF-A0A2V5NGC5-F1
#
_entry.id   AF-A0A2V5NGC5-F1
#
_cell.length_a   1.000
_cell.length_b   1.000
_cell.length_c   1.000
_cell.angle_alpha   90.00
_cell.angle_beta   90.00
_cell.angle_gamma   90.00
#
_symmetry.space_group_name_H-M   'P 1'
#
loop_
_entity.id
_entity.type
_entity.pdbx_description
1 polymer ?
#
loop_
_entity_poly.entity_id
_entity_poly.type
_entity_poly.pdbx_seq_one_letter_code
_entity_poly.pdbx_strand_id
1 'polypeptide(L)'
;LIEKATGQALCDLTGDDIGAGGDREGSALWSPDSKRFAYQSDDSTHIPQKIQTTVYQVSGKSFVKADLALNQPPGQEKDSEIARAAMGHDFITPTRWKNSNTLILEKHDYYEKLTPSSGEIHGFARLYEITVSFKEDGTASASWKLQADH
;
A
#
# COMPACT_ATOMS: atom_id res chain seq x y z
N LEU A 1 -0.80 -11.01 -13.82
CA LEU A 1 0.30 -11.96 -13.46
C LEU A 1 -0.24 -13.39 -13.53
N ILE A 2 0.41 -14.32 -14.24
CA ILE A 2 -0.04 -15.72 -14.37
C ILE A 2 0.90 -16.66 -13.62
N GLU A 3 0.33 -17.52 -12.77
CA GLU A 3 1.04 -18.60 -12.13
C GLU A 3 1.26 -19.76 -13.10
N LYS A 4 2.52 -20.09 -13.40
CA LYS A 4 2.84 -21.17 -14.35
C LYS A 4 2.36 -22.56 -13.91
N ALA A 5 2.36 -22.84 -12.61
CA ALA A 5 2.05 -24.17 -12.09
C ALA A 5 0.56 -24.54 -12.23
N THR A 6 -0.31 -23.54 -12.10
CA THR A 6 -1.77 -23.71 -12.10
C THR A 6 -2.42 -23.15 -13.37
N GLY A 7 -1.71 -22.27 -14.10
CA GLY A 7 -2.28 -21.46 -15.17
C GLY A 7 -3.21 -20.35 -14.65
N GLN A 8 -3.34 -20.19 -13.33
CA GLN A 8 -4.24 -19.22 -12.72
C GLN A 8 -3.68 -17.81 -12.87
N ALA A 9 -4.51 -16.88 -13.32
CA ALA A 9 -4.22 -15.47 -13.22
C ALA A 9 -4.33 -15.05 -11.74
N LEU A 10 -3.21 -14.65 -11.15
CA LEU A 10 -3.13 -14.14 -9.77
C LEU A 10 -3.56 -12.67 -9.69
N CYS A 11 -3.29 -11.92 -10.76
CA CYS A 11 -3.85 -10.59 -11.00
C CYS A 11 -4.54 -10.71 -12.35
N ASP A 12 -5.86 -10.90 -12.32
CA ASP A 12 -6.69 -11.25 -13.47
C ASP A 12 -7.32 -10.01 -14.13
N LEU A 13 -6.88 -8.80 -13.75
CA LEU A 13 -7.37 -7.53 -14.31
C LEU A 13 -8.90 -7.48 -14.29
N THR A 14 -9.50 -8.03 -13.23
CA THR A 14 -10.95 -8.04 -13.02
C THR A 14 -11.39 -6.69 -12.47
N GLY A 15 -12.69 -6.44 -12.34
CA GLY A 15 -13.23 -5.15 -11.89
C GLY A 15 -12.71 -4.63 -10.53
N ASP A 16 -12.04 -5.47 -9.74
CA ASP A 16 -11.45 -5.10 -8.45
C ASP A 16 -10.07 -4.42 -8.58
N ASP A 17 -9.40 -4.56 -9.74
CA ASP A 17 -8.13 -3.92 -10.05
C ASP A 17 -8.37 -2.51 -10.65
N ILE A 18 -7.63 -1.51 -10.18
CA ILE A 18 -7.73 -0.12 -10.66
C ILE A 18 -6.84 0.15 -11.89
N GLY A 19 -7.19 1.18 -12.67
CA GLY A 19 -6.39 1.65 -13.80
C GLY A 19 -6.76 1.07 -15.17
N ALA A 20 -6.02 1.50 -16.20
CA ALA A 20 -6.16 1.00 -17.58
C ALA A 20 -4.80 0.77 -18.25
N GLY A 21 -4.68 -0.25 -19.11
CA GLY A 21 -3.42 -0.53 -19.80
C GLY A 21 -2.28 -0.85 -18.83
N GLY A 22 -1.10 -0.25 -19.05
CA GLY A 22 0.11 -0.49 -18.24
C GLY A 22 -0.06 -0.13 -16.75
N ASP A 23 -0.82 0.91 -16.45
CA ASP A 23 -1.18 1.35 -15.09
C ASP A 23 -1.91 0.24 -14.32
N ARG A 24 -2.80 -0.47 -15.03
CA ARG A 24 -3.51 -1.65 -14.52
C ARG A 24 -2.63 -2.89 -14.48
N GLU A 25 -1.72 -3.07 -15.44
CA GLU A 25 -0.77 -4.18 -15.43
C GLU A 25 0.14 -4.10 -14.21
N GLY A 26 0.49 -2.88 -13.79
CA GLY A 26 1.16 -2.61 -12.53
C GLY A 26 2.60 -3.13 -12.47
N SER A 27 3.14 -3.21 -11.27
CA SER A 27 4.49 -3.72 -10.99
C SER A 27 4.47 -4.77 -9.88
N ALA A 28 5.40 -5.73 -9.95
CA ALA A 28 5.56 -6.77 -8.95
C ALA A 28 6.95 -6.71 -8.31
N LEU A 29 6.98 -6.63 -6.99
CA LEU A 29 8.19 -6.66 -6.17
C LEU A 29 8.28 -8.01 -5.45
N TRP A 30 9.18 -8.87 -5.90
CA TRP A 30 9.34 -10.25 -5.42
C TRP A 30 10.21 -10.36 -4.16
N SER A 31 9.83 -11.26 -3.26
CA SER A 31 10.69 -11.67 -2.14
C SER A 31 11.91 -12.43 -2.67
N PRO A 32 13.07 -12.38 -1.98
CA PRO A 32 14.28 -13.08 -2.40
C PRO A 32 14.13 -14.59 -2.63
N ASP A 33 13.24 -15.25 -1.90
CA ASP A 33 12.96 -16.68 -2.03
C ASP A 33 11.84 -17.01 -3.04
N SER A 34 11.29 -15.99 -3.71
CA SER A 34 10.17 -16.10 -4.66
C SER A 34 8.89 -16.72 -4.06
N LYS A 35 8.75 -16.77 -2.74
CA LYS A 35 7.55 -17.27 -2.07
C LYS A 35 6.49 -16.20 -1.83
N ARG A 36 6.82 -14.93 -2.06
CA ARG A 36 5.93 -13.79 -1.87
C ARG A 36 6.21 -12.69 -2.89
N PHE A 37 5.23 -11.85 -3.14
CA PHE A 37 5.44 -10.62 -3.90
C PHE A 37 4.41 -9.56 -3.50
N ALA A 38 4.80 -8.30 -3.58
CA ALA A 38 3.89 -7.17 -3.54
C ALA A 38 3.55 -6.77 -4.97
N TYR A 39 2.28 -6.57 -5.24
CA TYR A 39 1.75 -6.10 -6.50
C TYR A 39 1.19 -4.70 -6.31
N GLN A 40 1.57 -3.78 -7.18
CA GLN A 40 1.07 -2.41 -7.19
C GLN A 40 0.47 -2.10 -8.55
N SER A 41 -0.76 -1.62 -8.58
CA SER A 41 -1.36 -0.98 -9.75
C SER A 41 -1.67 0.48 -9.44
N ASP A 42 -1.78 1.28 -10.48
CA ASP A 42 -2.17 2.68 -10.37
C ASP A 42 -3.31 3.01 -11.34
N ASP A 43 -4.01 4.09 -11.04
CA ASP A 43 -4.95 4.75 -11.94
C ASP A 43 -4.55 6.22 -12.02
N SER A 44 -3.62 6.50 -12.95
CA SER A 44 -3.13 7.85 -13.19
C SER A 44 -4.19 8.79 -13.76
N THR A 45 -5.30 8.25 -14.26
CA THR A 45 -6.41 9.03 -14.83
C THR A 45 -7.41 9.49 -13.77
N HIS A 46 -7.37 8.92 -12.57
CA HIS A 46 -8.18 9.37 -11.45
C HIS A 46 -7.56 10.59 -10.77
N ILE A 47 -8.39 11.57 -10.39
CA ILE A 47 -7.97 12.70 -9.56
C ILE A 47 -8.83 12.70 -8.28
N PRO A 48 -8.21 12.50 -7.10
CA PRO A 48 -6.78 12.27 -6.89
C PRO A 48 -6.31 10.89 -7.40
N GLN A 49 -5.01 10.76 -7.67
CA GLN A 49 -4.42 9.49 -8.15
C GLN A 49 -4.75 8.35 -7.18
N LYS A 50 -5.18 7.22 -7.73
CA LYS A 50 -5.39 6.00 -6.95
C LYS A 50 -4.25 5.04 -7.18
N ILE A 51 -3.73 4.47 -6.11
CA ILE A 51 -2.71 3.43 -6.14
C ILE A 51 -3.19 2.30 -5.23
N GLN A 52 -3.17 1.07 -5.73
CA GLN A 52 -3.58 -0.11 -4.99
C GLN A 52 -2.38 -1.05 -4.82
N THR A 53 -2.07 -1.38 -3.57
CA THR A 53 -1.04 -2.38 -3.24
C THR A 53 -1.70 -3.61 -2.66
N THR A 54 -1.41 -4.77 -3.24
CA THR A 54 -1.83 -6.09 -2.76
C THR A 54 -0.62 -6.98 -2.58
N VAL A 55 -0.53 -7.72 -1.47
CA VAL A 55 0.58 -8.66 -1.23
C VAL A 55 0.09 -10.08 -1.36
N TYR A 56 0.88 -10.92 -2.00
CA TYR A 56 0.59 -12.33 -2.23
C TYR A 56 1.69 -13.21 -1.63
N GLN A 57 1.31 -14.41 -1.17
CA GLN A 57 2.21 -15.41 -0.64
C GLN A 57 1.83 -16.81 -1.08
N VAL A 58 2.81 -17.69 -1.23
CA VAL A 58 2.58 -19.10 -1.53
C VAL A 58 1.77 -19.76 -0.40
N SER A 59 0.69 -20.44 -0.77
CA SER A 59 -0.08 -21.36 0.04
C SER A 59 -0.32 -22.64 -0.75
N GLY A 60 0.33 -23.73 -0.32
CA GLY A 60 0.32 -25.00 -1.05
C GLY A 60 1.00 -24.88 -2.42
N LYS A 61 0.20 -24.96 -3.49
CA LYS A 61 0.67 -24.90 -4.90
C LYS A 61 0.32 -23.59 -5.61
N SER A 62 -0.27 -22.63 -4.89
CA SER A 62 -0.71 -21.36 -5.46
C SER A 62 -0.31 -20.16 -4.61
N PHE A 63 -0.52 -18.95 -5.11
CA PHE A 63 -0.40 -17.72 -4.32
C PHE A 63 -1.78 -17.25 -3.85
N VAL A 64 -1.86 -16.83 -2.59
CA VAL A 64 -3.06 -16.24 -2.00
C VAL A 64 -2.76 -14.83 -1.51
N LYS A 65 -3.78 -13.96 -1.54
CA LYS A 65 -3.68 -12.61 -0.98
C LYS A 65 -3.40 -12.70 0.52
N ALA A 66 -2.37 -11.99 0.98
CA ALA A 66 -2.07 -11.82 2.39
C ALA A 66 -3.06 -10.82 2.99
N ASP A 67 -3.65 -11.18 4.12
CA ASP A 67 -4.49 -10.27 4.90
C ASP A 67 -3.58 -9.32 5.69
N LEU A 68 -3.54 -8.06 5.27
CA LEU A 68 -2.74 -7.02 5.90
C LEU A 68 -3.68 -5.92 6.38
N ALA A 69 -3.70 -5.69 7.69
CA ALA A 69 -4.41 -4.58 8.32
C ALA A 69 -3.68 -3.25 8.01
N LEU A 70 -3.83 -2.75 6.78
CA LEU A 70 -3.14 -1.56 6.26
C LEU A 70 -4.00 -0.27 6.29
N ASN A 71 -5.23 -0.36 6.78
CA ASN A 71 -6.26 0.66 6.62
C ASN A 71 -6.20 1.81 7.64
N GLN A 72 -5.45 1.68 8.74
CA GLN A 72 -5.35 2.73 9.76
C GLN A 72 -3.92 2.85 10.31
N PRO A 73 -3.22 3.97 10.04
CA PRO A 73 -1.96 4.25 10.71
C PRO A 73 -2.21 4.53 12.20
N PRO A 74 -1.36 4.02 13.12
CA PRO A 74 -1.54 4.24 14.54
C PRO A 74 -1.23 5.69 14.94
N GLY A 75 -2.01 6.23 15.87
CA GLY A 75 -1.75 7.55 16.47
C GLY A 75 -2.30 8.73 15.68
N GLN A 76 -2.97 8.50 14.54
CA GLN A 76 -3.65 9.52 13.76
C GLN A 76 -4.65 10.33 14.60
N GLU A 77 -5.32 9.68 15.56
CA GLU A 77 -6.29 10.31 16.46
C GLU A 77 -5.68 11.33 17.43
N LYS A 78 -4.36 11.32 17.61
CA LYS A 78 -3.63 12.21 18.52
C LYS A 78 -2.90 13.33 17.77
N ASP A 79 -2.91 13.31 16.44
CA ASP A 79 -2.26 14.32 15.62
C ASP A 79 -3.11 15.59 15.57
N SER A 80 -2.66 16.62 16.29
CA SER A 80 -3.34 17.92 16.37
C SER A 80 -3.33 18.70 15.04
N GLU A 81 -2.42 18.41 14.12
CA GLU A 81 -2.38 19.10 12.83
C GLU A 81 -3.42 18.51 11.88
N ILE A 82 -3.64 17.20 11.93
CA ILE A 82 -4.73 16.51 11.23
C ILE A 82 -6.10 16.89 11.79
N ALA A 83 -6.17 17.35 13.05
CA ALA A 83 -7.42 17.83 13.60
C ALA A 83 -8.00 18.98 12.74
N ARG A 84 -9.18 18.72 12.16
CA ARG A 84 -9.92 19.60 11.21
C ARG A 84 -9.30 19.73 9.81
N ALA A 85 -8.35 18.87 9.46
CA ALA A 85 -7.91 18.72 8.08
C ALA A 85 -8.83 17.72 7.34
N ALA A 86 -9.03 17.92 6.05
CA ALA A 86 -9.68 16.96 5.18
C ALA A 86 -8.61 16.03 4.58
N MET A 87 -8.85 14.71 4.60
CA MET A 87 -8.04 13.78 3.83
C MET A 87 -8.30 14.02 2.35
N GLY A 88 -7.26 14.37 1.59
CA GLY A 88 -7.34 14.56 0.15
C GLY A 88 -7.15 13.24 -0.58
N HIS A 89 -5.99 12.61 -0.39
CA HIS A 89 -5.67 11.33 -1.02
C HIS A 89 -4.62 10.55 -0.25
N ASP A 90 -4.62 9.25 -0.45
CA ASP A 90 -3.86 8.34 0.37
C ASP A 90 -3.51 7.08 -0.43
N PHE A 91 -2.29 6.58 -0.26
CA PHE A 91 -1.87 5.35 -0.92
C PHE A 91 -0.73 4.64 -0.20
N ILE A 92 -0.54 3.37 -0.53
CA ILE A 92 0.56 2.54 -0.04
C ILE A 92 1.38 2.07 -1.23
N THR A 93 2.70 2.13 -1.10
CA THR A 93 3.64 1.64 -2.11
C THR A 93 4.60 0.60 -1.51
N PRO A 94 4.94 -0.48 -2.24
CA PRO A 94 6.00 -1.38 -1.80
C PRO A 94 7.37 -0.79 -2.13
N THR A 95 8.26 -0.69 -1.14
CA THR A 95 9.58 -0.08 -1.33
C THR A 95 10.67 -1.13 -1.55
N ARG A 96 10.73 -2.16 -0.69
CA ARG A 96 11.72 -3.25 -0.77
C ARG A 96 11.35 -4.43 0.11
N TRP A 97 11.89 -5.61 -0.22
CA TRP A 97 12.01 -6.71 0.74
C TRP A 97 13.31 -6.56 1.55
N LYS A 98 13.20 -6.48 2.87
CA LYS A 98 14.38 -6.48 3.77
C LYS A 98 15.01 -7.87 3.85
N ASN A 99 14.19 -8.91 3.77
CA ASN A 99 14.55 -10.32 3.64
C ASN A 99 13.31 -11.09 3.13
N SER A 100 13.39 -12.41 2.96
CA SER A 100 12.29 -13.25 2.45
C SER A 100 10.97 -13.16 3.22
N ASN A 101 11.01 -12.79 4.49
CA ASN A 101 9.86 -12.76 5.39
C ASN A 101 9.50 -11.34 5.86
N THR A 102 10.18 -10.31 5.35
CA THR A 102 9.96 -8.92 5.77
C THR A 102 9.87 -7.99 4.57
N LEU A 103 8.69 -7.42 4.35
CA LEU A 103 8.40 -6.43 3.33
C LEU A 103 8.33 -5.04 3.98
N ILE A 104 8.94 -4.06 3.33
CA ILE A 104 8.83 -2.64 3.69
C ILE A 104 7.87 -1.98 2.70
N LEU A 105 6.85 -1.34 3.22
CA LEU A 105 5.91 -0.50 2.48
C LEU A 105 6.02 0.94 3.00
N GLU A 106 5.55 1.88 2.20
CA GLU A 106 5.41 3.28 2.57
C GLU A 106 3.96 3.73 2.39
N LYS A 107 3.40 4.39 3.41
CA LYS A 107 2.06 5.00 3.36
C LYS A 107 2.21 6.51 3.24
N HIS A 108 1.54 7.06 2.24
CA HIS A 108 1.38 8.50 2.09
C HIS A 108 -0.07 8.86 2.42
N ASP A 109 -0.26 9.80 3.34
CA ASP A 109 -1.53 10.46 3.59
C ASP A 109 -1.37 11.94 3.29
N TYR A 110 -2.19 12.49 2.41
CA TYR A 110 -2.18 13.93 2.09
C TYR A 110 -3.45 14.58 2.63
N TYR A 111 -3.24 15.67 3.35
CA TYR A 111 -4.29 16.42 4.03
C TYR A 111 -4.32 17.86 3.55
N GLU A 112 -5.51 18.43 3.55
CA GLU A 112 -5.74 19.85 3.28
C GLU A 112 -6.41 20.50 4.48
N LYS A 113 -5.91 21.67 4.87
CA LYS A 113 -6.46 22.43 6.00
C LYS A 113 -6.70 23.87 5.59
N LEU A 114 -7.93 24.33 5.78
CA LEU A 114 -8.29 25.73 5.58
C LEU A 114 -7.73 26.56 6.74
N THR A 115 -6.98 27.61 6.41
CA THR A 115 -6.53 28.62 7.36
C THR A 115 -7.63 29.68 7.50
N PRO A 116 -8.36 29.74 8.63
CA PRO A 116 -9.56 30.58 8.72
C PRO A 116 -9.29 32.08 8.56
N SER A 117 -8.09 32.53 8.93
CA SER A 117 -7.71 33.95 8.90
C SER A 117 -7.38 34.47 7.49
N SER A 118 -6.80 33.63 6.61
CA SER A 118 -6.44 34.02 5.24
C SER A 118 -7.38 33.44 4.18
N GLY A 119 -8.15 32.40 4.52
CA GLY A 119 -8.94 31.64 3.55
C GLY A 119 -8.10 30.71 2.68
N GLU A 120 -6.79 30.60 2.93
CA GLU A 120 -5.87 29.76 2.16
C GLU A 120 -5.97 28.29 2.58
N ILE A 121 -5.82 27.39 1.61
CA ILE A 121 -5.72 25.96 1.85
C ILE A 121 -4.24 25.59 1.95
N HIS A 122 -3.86 25.01 3.08
CA HIS A 122 -2.52 24.46 3.29
C HIS A 122 -2.55 22.94 3.16
N GLY A 123 -1.77 22.43 2.23
CA GLY A 123 -1.55 20.98 2.05
C GLY A 123 -0.36 20.51 2.87
N PHE A 124 -0.50 19.39 3.56
CA PHE A 124 0.58 18.71 4.27
C PHE A 124 0.42 17.19 4.17
N ALA A 125 1.49 16.45 4.47
CA ALA A 125 1.49 15.00 4.35
C ALA A 125 1.95 14.32 5.63
N ARG A 126 1.51 13.07 5.82
CA ARG A 126 2.13 12.12 6.75
C ARG A 126 2.69 10.95 5.98
N LEU A 127 3.94 10.63 6.28
CA LEU A 127 4.66 9.54 5.67
C LEU A 127 4.94 8.46 6.71
N TYR A 128 4.52 7.22 6.45
CA TYR A 128 4.77 6.12 7.37
C TYR A 128 5.58 5.02 6.69
N GLU A 129 6.61 4.54 7.37
CA GLU A 129 7.22 3.25 7.03
C GLU A 129 6.39 2.13 7.69
N ILE A 130 5.93 1.17 6.89
CA ILE A 130 5.24 -0.03 7.36
C ILE A 130 6.18 -1.21 7.18
N THR A 131 6.52 -1.88 8.28
CA THR A 131 7.24 -3.15 8.25
C THR A 131 6.22 -4.29 8.37
N VAL A 132 6.05 -5.05 7.30
CA VAL A 132 5.22 -6.26 7.27
C VAL A 132 6.09 -7.48 7.50
N SER A 133 5.75 -8.29 8.51
CA SER A 133 6.46 -9.52 8.87
C SER A 133 5.55 -10.73 8.67
N PHE A 134 6.00 -11.69 7.86
CA PHE A 134 5.29 -12.91 7.54
C PHE A 134 5.77 -14.08 8.39
N LYS A 135 4.83 -14.86 8.93
CA LYS A 135 5.09 -16.09 9.67
C LYS A 135 5.00 -17.31 8.75
N GLU A 136 5.51 -18.44 9.22
CA GLU A 136 5.47 -19.70 8.48
C GLU A 136 4.06 -20.27 8.35
N ASP A 137 3.15 -19.92 9.26
CA ASP A 137 1.73 -20.30 9.22
C ASP A 137 0.91 -19.51 8.19
N GLY A 138 1.55 -18.62 7.41
CA GLY A 138 0.90 -17.78 6.42
C GLY A 138 0.24 -16.52 7.00
N THR A 139 0.30 -16.28 8.30
CA THR A 139 -0.17 -15.01 8.87
C THR A 139 0.88 -13.92 8.72
N ALA A 140 0.43 -12.67 8.72
CA ALA A 140 1.30 -11.50 8.65
C ALA A 140 0.90 -10.45 9.69
N SER A 141 1.87 -9.66 10.12
CA SER A 141 1.65 -8.50 11.01
C SER A 141 2.33 -7.27 10.46
N ALA A 142 1.71 -6.11 10.59
CA ALA A 142 2.26 -4.83 10.19
C ALA A 142 2.61 -3.99 11.42
N SER A 143 3.82 -3.42 11.45
CA SER A 143 4.21 -2.39 12.40
C SER A 143 4.50 -1.08 11.66
N TRP A 144 4.07 0.03 12.23
CA TRP A 144 4.13 1.33 11.59
C TRP A 144 5.09 2.27 12.31
N LYS A 145 5.75 3.12 11.55
CA LYS A 145 6.60 4.18 12.06
C LYS A 145 6.33 5.46 11.26
N LEU A 146 5.85 6.49 11.93
CA LEU A 146 5.78 7.82 11.34
C LEU A 146 7.21 8.29 11.03
N GLN A 147 7.46 8.66 9.78
CA GLN A 147 8.69 9.32 9.37
C GLN A 147 8.58 10.78 9.82
N ALA A 148 9.66 11.34 10.39
CA ALA A 148 9.67 12.73 10.79
C ALA A 148 9.42 13.61 9.55
N ASP A 149 8.62 14.67 9.70
CA ASP A 149 8.38 15.64 8.64
C ASP A 149 9.73 16.14 8.11
N HIS A 150 9.94 16.00 6.79
CA HIS A 150 11.16 16.42 6.10
C HIS A 150 11.20 17.93 5.88
#